data_AF-A0A7Z3BMH2-F1
#
_entry.id   AF-A0A7Z3BMH2-F1
#
_cell.length_a   1.000
_cell.length_b   1.000
_cell.length_c   1.000
_cell.angle_alpha   90.00
_cell.angle_beta   90.00
_cell.angle_gamma   90.00
#
_symmetry.space_group_name_H-M   'P 1'
#
loop_
_entity.id
_entity.type
_entity.pdbx_description
1 polymer ?
#
loop_
_entity_poly.entity_id
_entity_poly.type
_entity_poly.pdbx_seq_one_letter_code
_entity_poly.pdbx_strand_id
1 'polypeptide(L)'
;MFTDKDLAQAMLALMVSSGLINQDELELLRQGSTENDVRETLGAIRMNRAFARYWAALGVWMQANGGDQGSTSGTQVPGRDKSLKLDLSAKSLYEDTFGGVNRYISSATFSPIKAISNHMRFVNFYLHEEDSESDSGD
;
A
#
# COMPACT_ATOMS: atom_id res chain seq x y z
N MET A 1 10.27 -0.60 15.06
CA MET A 1 9.34 0.46 14.64
C MET A 1 9.78 0.93 13.26
N PHE A 2 8.85 1.19 12.35
CA PHE A 2 9.13 1.60 10.98
C PHE A 2 8.52 2.99 10.70
N THR A 3 9.03 3.71 9.71
CA THR A 3 8.47 4.97 9.21
C THR A 3 7.44 4.74 8.10
N ASP A 4 6.64 5.76 7.76
CA ASP A 4 5.69 5.68 6.62
C ASP A 4 6.41 5.29 5.31
N LYS A 5 7.65 5.80 5.12
CA LYS A 5 8.51 5.46 3.98
C LYS A 5 8.97 4.01 4.01
N ASP A 6 9.44 3.51 5.16
CA ASP A 6 9.84 2.10 5.31
C ASP A 6 8.66 1.17 4.98
N LEU A 7 7.45 1.53 5.42
CA LEU A 7 6.23 0.80 5.11
C LEU A 7 5.93 0.83 3.61
N ALA A 8 6.00 1.99 2.96
CA ALA A 8 5.79 2.13 1.52
C ALA A 8 6.81 1.31 0.71
N GLN A 9 8.09 1.34 1.10
CA GLN A 9 9.15 0.53 0.47
C GLN A 9 8.90 -0.97 0.66
N ALA A 10 8.51 -1.39 1.86
CA ALA A 10 8.18 -2.78 2.15
C ALA A 10 6.96 -3.24 1.36
N MET A 11 5.89 -2.45 1.31
CA MET A 11 4.70 -2.73 0.51
C MET A 11 5.09 -2.97 -0.95
N LEU A 12 5.87 -2.05 -1.54
CA LEU A 12 6.32 -2.18 -2.93
C LEU A 12 7.12 -3.47 -3.17
N ALA A 13 8.14 -3.72 -2.33
CA ALA A 13 8.97 -4.93 -2.45
C ALA A 13 8.16 -6.22 -2.27
N LEU A 14 7.17 -6.22 -1.38
CA LEU A 14 6.30 -7.36 -1.13
C LEU A 14 5.29 -7.59 -2.25
N MET A 15 4.79 -6.55 -2.90
CA MET A 15 3.95 -6.69 -4.10
C MET A 15 4.73 -7.39 -5.23
N VAL A 16 5.98 -6.99 -5.44
CA VAL A 16 6.85 -7.59 -6.47
C VAL A 16 7.21 -9.04 -6.12
N SER A 17 7.71 -9.29 -4.92
CA SER A 17 8.15 -10.64 -4.51
C SER A 17 7.00 -11.65 -4.38
N SER A 18 5.77 -11.18 -4.12
CA SER A 18 4.57 -12.04 -4.11
C SER A 18 4.02 -12.33 -5.50
N GLY A 19 4.58 -11.72 -6.55
CA GLY A 19 4.10 -11.80 -7.93
C GLY A 19 2.76 -11.10 -8.15
N LEU A 20 2.41 -10.13 -7.31
CA LEU A 20 1.20 -9.32 -7.47
C LEU A 20 1.34 -8.36 -8.65
N ILE A 21 2.52 -7.77 -8.77
CA ILE A 21 2.93 -6.84 -9.81
C ILE A 21 4.34 -7.23 -10.26
N ASN A 22 4.65 -7.21 -11.55
CA ASN A 22 6.02 -7.32 -12.05
C ASN A 22 6.66 -5.93 -12.30
N GLN A 23 7.90 -5.85 -12.76
CA GLN A 23 8.56 -4.55 -12.94
C GLN A 23 7.92 -3.68 -14.03
N ASP A 24 7.48 -4.27 -15.14
CA ASP A 24 6.83 -3.53 -16.23
C ASP A 24 5.47 -2.96 -15.79
N GLU A 25 4.70 -3.77 -15.06
CA GLU A 25 3.41 -3.39 -14.49
C GLU A 25 3.55 -2.34 -13.39
N LEU A 26 4.65 -2.39 -12.63
CA LEU A 26 4.95 -1.39 -11.62
C LEU A 26 5.19 -0.02 -12.26
N GLU A 27 5.96 0.03 -13.34
CA GLU A 27 6.22 1.29 -14.04
C GLU A 27 4.92 1.93 -14.54
N LEU A 28 3.99 1.13 -15.07
CA LEU A 28 2.66 1.61 -15.47
C LEU A 28 1.86 2.15 -14.26
N LEU A 29 1.89 1.44 -13.13
CA LEU A 29 1.11 1.81 -11.94
C LEU A 29 1.73 2.95 -11.11
N ARG A 30 3.00 3.30 -11.35
CA ARG A 30 3.62 4.51 -10.81
C ARG A 30 3.02 5.78 -11.42
N GLN A 31 2.71 5.74 -12.72
CA GLN A 31 2.17 6.87 -13.47
C GLN A 31 0.65 7.05 -13.27
N GLY A 32 -0.07 5.98 -12.90
CA GLY A 32 -1.49 5.99 -12.60
C GLY A 32 -1.89 4.81 -11.71
N SER A 33 -2.49 5.09 -10.54
CA SER A 33 -2.88 4.07 -9.55
C SER A 33 -4.40 4.00 -9.33
N THR A 34 -5.20 4.34 -10.35
CA THR A 34 -6.67 4.23 -10.25
C THR A 34 -7.13 2.77 -10.32
N GLU A 35 -8.38 2.50 -9.93
CA GLU A 35 -8.98 1.17 -10.10
C GLU A 35 -9.02 0.71 -11.57
N ASN A 36 -9.09 1.64 -12.53
CA ASN A 36 -9.07 1.31 -13.95
C ASN A 36 -7.67 0.91 -14.40
N ASP A 37 -6.64 1.68 -14.02
CA ASP A 37 -5.24 1.38 -14.36
C ASP A 37 -4.85 -0.02 -13.84
N VAL A 38 -5.22 -0.33 -12.60
CA VAL A 38 -5.01 -1.65 -11.99
C VAL A 38 -5.74 -2.75 -12.77
N ARG A 39 -6.97 -2.51 -13.22
CA ARG A 39 -7.77 -3.50 -13.96
C ARG A 39 -7.18 -3.78 -15.35
N GLU A 40 -6.68 -2.75 -16.02
CA GLU A 40 -6.09 -2.86 -17.35
C GLU A 40 -4.69 -3.47 -17.30
N THR A 41 -3.93 -3.16 -16.25
CA THR A 41 -2.55 -3.63 -16.08
C THR A 41 -2.47 -5.04 -15.51
N LEU A 42 -3.36 -5.40 -14.58
CA LEU A 42 -3.29 -6.67 -13.85
C LEU A 42 -4.41 -7.65 -14.26
N GLY A 43 -4.04 -8.90 -14.55
CA GLY A 43 -4.99 -9.96 -14.82
C GLY A 43 -5.81 -10.39 -13.59
N ALA A 44 -7.14 -10.48 -13.73
CA ALA A 44 -8.08 -10.75 -12.62
C ALA A 44 -7.78 -12.00 -11.77
N ILE A 45 -7.40 -13.11 -12.41
CA ILE A 45 -7.11 -14.36 -11.70
C ILE A 45 -5.82 -14.26 -10.87
N ARG A 46 -4.80 -13.56 -11.39
CA ARG A 46 -3.53 -13.34 -10.68
C ARG A 46 -3.76 -12.49 -9.44
N MET A 47 -4.54 -11.41 -9.57
CA MET A 47 -4.80 -10.46 -8.48
C MET A 47 -5.35 -11.14 -7.22
N ASN A 48 -6.36 -11.99 -7.34
CA ASN A 48 -6.97 -12.64 -6.16
C ASN A 48 -5.96 -13.49 -5.36
N ARG A 49 -5.19 -14.34 -6.03
CA ARG A 49 -4.25 -15.25 -5.35
C ARG A 49 -2.99 -14.52 -4.88
N ALA A 50 -2.45 -13.62 -5.69
CA ALA A 50 -1.23 -12.90 -5.38
C ALA A 50 -1.46 -11.85 -4.28
N PHE A 51 -2.64 -11.21 -4.25
CA PHE A 51 -2.97 -10.24 -3.21
C PHE A 51 -3.01 -10.88 -1.82
N ALA A 52 -3.64 -12.05 -1.68
CA ALA A 52 -3.67 -12.75 -0.39
C ALA A 52 -2.28 -13.10 0.12
N ARG A 53 -1.35 -13.51 -0.77
CA ARG A 53 0.05 -13.79 -0.42
C ARG A 53 0.78 -12.52 0.02
N TYR A 54 0.65 -11.45 -0.76
CA TYR A 54 1.21 -10.14 -0.45
C TYR A 54 0.72 -9.62 0.90
N TRP A 55 -0.60 -9.67 1.14
CA TRP A 55 -1.19 -9.20 2.39
C TRP A 55 -0.71 -10.02 3.59
N ALA A 56 -0.58 -11.34 3.46
CA ALA A 56 0.00 -12.16 4.52
C ALA A 56 1.46 -11.79 4.80
N ALA A 57 2.27 -11.57 3.76
CA ALA A 57 3.66 -11.20 3.90
C ALA A 57 3.85 -9.80 4.53
N LEU A 58 2.98 -8.85 4.18
CA LEU A 58 2.95 -7.51 4.80
C LEU A 58 2.66 -7.61 6.30
N GLY A 59 1.71 -8.47 6.69
CA GLY A 59 1.40 -8.72 8.09
C GLY A 59 2.61 -9.23 8.88
N VAL A 60 3.34 -10.20 8.32
CA VAL A 60 4.58 -10.72 8.92
C VAL A 60 5.64 -9.63 9.05
N TRP A 61 5.85 -8.84 7.99
CA TRP A 61 6.83 -7.74 8.01
C TRP A 61 6.46 -6.69 9.06
N MET A 62 5.18 -6.27 9.14
CA MET A 62 4.73 -5.29 10.12
C MET A 62 4.93 -5.80 11.54
N GLN A 63 4.56 -7.06 11.83
CA GLN A 63 4.76 -7.67 13.15
C GLN A 63 6.24 -7.68 13.56
N ALA A 64 7.13 -8.07 12.64
CA ALA A 64 8.57 -8.05 12.88
C ALA A 64 9.13 -6.64 13.15
N ASN A 65 8.45 -5.61 12.64
CA ASN A 65 8.87 -4.22 12.79
C ASN A 65 8.05 -3.42 13.81
N GLY A 66 7.21 -4.09 14.62
CA GLY A 66 6.48 -3.47 15.74
C GLY A 66 5.14 -2.84 15.36
N GLY A 67 4.49 -3.32 14.30
CA GLY A 67 3.14 -2.95 13.88
C GLY A 67 2.24 -4.16 13.63
N ASP A 68 0.98 -3.90 13.31
CA ASP A 68 0.01 -4.94 12.97
C ASP A 68 -0.94 -4.42 11.90
N GLN A 69 -0.96 -5.05 10.73
CA GLN A 69 -1.84 -4.66 9.64
C GLN A 69 -3.33 -4.79 10.03
N GLY A 70 -3.68 -5.73 10.92
CA GLY A 70 -5.06 -5.99 11.33
C GLY A 70 -5.67 -4.88 12.19
N SER A 71 -4.85 -4.12 12.92
CA SER A 71 -5.27 -2.96 13.70
C SER A 71 -4.95 -1.62 13.04
N THR A 72 -4.13 -1.63 11.99
CA THR A 72 -3.72 -0.39 11.30
C THR A 72 -4.90 0.24 10.56
N SER A 73 -5.07 1.55 10.71
CA SER A 73 -6.16 2.34 10.10
C SER A 73 -5.86 3.83 10.20
N GLY A 74 -6.72 4.69 9.62
CA GLY A 74 -6.52 6.15 9.60
C GLY A 74 -6.38 6.82 10.97
N THR A 75 -6.72 6.13 12.06
CA THR A 75 -6.55 6.62 13.44
C THR A 75 -5.53 5.80 14.24
N GLN A 76 -4.99 4.74 13.65
CA GLN A 76 -4.08 3.79 14.29
C GLN A 76 -2.93 3.49 13.34
N VAL A 77 -1.85 4.25 13.48
CA VAL A 77 -0.61 4.04 12.73
C VAL A 77 0.44 3.41 13.66
N PRO A 78 1.09 2.30 13.27
CA PRO A 78 2.12 1.68 14.09
C PRO A 78 3.20 2.66 14.53
N GLY A 79 3.48 2.66 15.83
CA GLY A 79 4.57 3.44 16.41
C GLY A 79 4.40 4.96 16.51
N ARG A 80 3.27 5.51 16.05
CA ARG A 80 2.97 6.92 16.23
C ARG A 80 2.45 7.17 17.65
N ASP A 81 2.92 8.25 18.29
CA ASP A 81 2.30 8.75 19.51
C ASP A 81 0.84 9.12 19.20
N LYS A 82 -0.10 8.52 19.93
CA LYS A 82 -1.54 8.75 19.79
C LYS A 82 -1.95 10.20 20.11
N SER A 83 -1.06 10.97 20.76
CA SER A 83 -1.24 12.40 21.02
C SER A 83 -0.97 13.27 19.77
N LEU A 84 -0.16 12.79 18.82
CA LEU A 84 0.19 13.49 17.59
C LEU A 84 -0.84 13.23 16.50
N LYS A 85 -1.59 14.28 16.13
CA LYS A 85 -2.61 14.20 15.08
C LYS A 85 -1.95 13.89 13.72
N LEU A 86 -2.57 12.98 12.97
CA LEU A 86 -2.36 12.86 11.53
C LEU A 86 -3.11 14.01 10.85
N ASP A 87 -2.52 14.56 9.79
CA ASP A 87 -3.29 15.39 8.88
C ASP A 87 -4.38 14.56 8.18
N LEU A 88 -5.34 15.25 7.56
CA LEU A 88 -6.49 14.61 6.93
C LEU A 88 -6.08 13.70 5.76
N SER A 89 -5.02 14.06 5.03
CA SER A 89 -4.54 13.32 3.85
C SER A 89 -3.92 11.99 4.26
N ALA A 90 -2.98 12.00 5.21
CA ALA A 90 -2.34 10.80 5.74
C ALA A 90 -3.36 9.88 6.42
N LYS A 91 -4.32 10.44 7.17
CA LYS A 91 -5.43 9.67 7.75
C LYS A 91 -6.26 8.96 6.67
N SER A 92 -6.61 9.66 5.60
CA SER A 92 -7.37 9.08 4.49
C SER A 92 -6.59 7.96 3.80
N LEU A 93 -5.28 8.16 3.58
CA LEU A 93 -4.42 7.14 2.97
C LEU A 93 -4.38 5.86 3.81
N TYR A 94 -4.21 5.96 5.12
CA TYR A 94 -4.21 4.81 6.00
C TYR A 94 -5.56 4.08 6.08
N GLU A 95 -6.68 4.82 6.09
CA GLU A 95 -8.01 4.20 6.08
C GLU A 95 -8.27 3.45 4.77
N ASP A 96 -7.92 4.05 3.64
CA ASP A 96 -8.11 3.44 2.32
C ASP A 96 -7.19 2.24 2.11
N THR A 97 -5.97 2.29 2.65
CA THR A 97 -4.95 1.23 2.52
C THR A 97 -5.26 0.03 3.40
N PHE A 98 -5.60 0.26 4.67
CA PHE A 98 -5.76 -0.81 5.66
C PHE A 98 -7.21 -1.05 6.06
N GLY A 99 -7.95 0.03 6.37
CA GLY A 99 -9.32 -0.06 6.92
C GLY A 99 -10.28 -0.84 6.03
N GLY A 100 -10.26 -0.56 4.72
CA GLY A 100 -11.06 -1.29 3.73
C GLY A 100 -10.70 -2.78 3.63
N VAL A 101 -9.40 -3.11 3.63
CA VAL A 101 -8.94 -4.50 3.57
C VAL A 101 -9.32 -5.24 4.84
N ASN A 102 -9.02 -4.69 6.01
CA ASN A 102 -9.34 -5.29 7.31
C ASN A 102 -10.84 -5.58 7.48
N ARG A 103 -11.70 -4.70 6.96
CA ARG A 103 -13.15 -4.87 7.05
C ARG A 103 -13.71 -5.91 6.10
N TYR A 104 -13.13 -6.03 4.90
CA TYR A 104 -13.77 -6.76 3.80
C TYR A 104 -12.97 -7.94 3.25
N ILE A 105 -11.72 -8.18 3.62
CA ILE A 105 -10.88 -9.23 2.99
C ILE A 105 -11.49 -10.65 3.04
N SER A 106 -12.33 -10.93 4.04
CA SER A 106 -13.04 -12.22 4.17
C SER A 106 -14.46 -12.20 3.57
N SER A 107 -14.92 -11.09 3.00
CA SER A 107 -16.25 -10.98 2.41
C SER A 107 -16.24 -11.24 0.89
N ALA A 108 -17.38 -11.69 0.36
CA ALA A 108 -17.58 -11.82 -1.08
C ALA A 108 -17.57 -10.47 -1.83
N THR A 109 -17.64 -9.35 -1.10
CA THR A 109 -17.60 -7.99 -1.65
C THR A 109 -16.19 -7.40 -1.69
N PHE A 110 -15.17 -8.15 -1.27
CA PHE A 110 -13.79 -7.71 -1.36
C PHE A 110 -13.40 -7.44 -2.82
N SER A 111 -12.83 -6.26 -3.06
CA SER A 111 -12.27 -5.89 -4.36
C SER A 111 -10.75 -5.79 -4.23
N PRO A 112 -9.98 -6.79 -4.70
CA PRO A 112 -8.53 -6.69 -4.76
C PRO A 112 -8.08 -5.52 -5.65
N ILE A 113 -8.82 -5.21 -6.71
CA ILE A 113 -8.52 -4.06 -7.59
C ILE A 113 -8.47 -2.77 -6.77
N LYS A 114 -9.50 -2.52 -5.94
CA LYS A 114 -9.57 -1.35 -5.07
C LYS A 114 -8.50 -1.35 -3.98
N ALA A 115 -8.19 -2.52 -3.43
CA ALA A 115 -7.13 -2.64 -2.43
C ALA A 115 -5.77 -2.30 -3.04
N ILE A 116 -5.45 -2.87 -4.21
CA ILE A 116 -4.20 -2.64 -4.92
C ILE A 116 -4.08 -1.17 -5.34
N SER A 117 -5.14 -0.55 -5.87
CA SER A 117 -5.13 0.87 -6.24
C SER A 117 -4.82 1.76 -5.03
N ASN A 118 -5.48 1.50 -3.89
CA ASN A 118 -5.22 2.25 -2.67
C ASN A 118 -3.80 2.06 -2.14
N HIS A 119 -3.27 0.83 -2.22
CA HIS A 119 -1.91 0.53 -1.78
C HIS A 119 -0.87 1.19 -2.69
N MET A 120 -1.08 1.19 -4.00
CA MET A 120 -0.22 1.90 -4.95
C MET A 120 -0.27 3.41 -4.71
N ARG A 121 -1.43 3.99 -4.42
CA ARG A 121 -1.53 5.41 -4.06
C ARG A 121 -0.77 5.73 -2.76
N PHE A 122 -0.81 4.86 -1.76
CA PHE A 122 0.00 4.99 -0.54
C PHE A 122 1.50 4.95 -0.87
N VAL A 123 1.92 3.96 -1.64
CA VAL A 123 3.31 3.80 -2.09
C VAL A 123 3.78 5.04 -2.85
N ASN A 124 3.03 5.48 -3.85
CA ASN A 124 3.39 6.64 -4.66
C ASN A 124 3.43 7.92 -3.80
N PHE A 125 2.50 8.11 -2.86
CA PHE A 125 2.51 9.28 -1.99
C PHE A 125 3.80 9.39 -1.16
N TYR A 126 4.25 8.29 -0.54
CA TYR A 126 5.43 8.31 0.34
C TYR A 126 6.77 8.06 -0.38
N LEU A 127 6.75 7.64 -1.65
CA LEU A 127 7.97 7.40 -2.44
C LEU A 127 8.22 8.43 -3.55
N HIS A 128 7.23 9.22 -4.00
CA HIS A 128 7.45 10.26 -5.02
C HIS A 128 8.14 11.53 -4.50
N GLU A 129 8.26 11.72 -3.19
CA GLU A 129 8.92 12.93 -2.65
C GLU A 129 10.43 13.01 -2.99
N GLU A 130 11.07 11.94 -3.48
CA GLU A 130 12.50 11.96 -3.85
C GLU A 130 12.80 12.40 -5.30
N ASP A 131 11.85 12.28 -6.24
CA ASP A 131 12.11 12.65 -7.65
C ASP A 131 12.07 14.18 -7.86
N SER A 132 11.52 14.95 -6.91
CA SER A 132 11.33 16.39 -7.04
C SER A 132 12.47 17.25 -6.48
N GLU A 133 13.46 16.67 -5.79
CA GLU A 133 14.61 17.40 -5.25
C GLU A 133 15.90 17.26 -6.09
N SER A 134 15.81 16.68 -7.30
CA SER A 134 16.98 16.48 -8.17
C SER A 134 17.16 17.54 -9.27
N ASP A 135 16.27 18.54 -9.39
CA ASP A 135 16.37 19.60 -10.42
C ASP A 135 16.69 20.98 -9.84
N SER A 136 17.84 21.06 -9.15
CA SER A 136 18.50 22.34 -8.88
C SER A 136 20.00 22.19 -9.09
N GLY A 137 20.40 22.07 -10.36
CA GLY A 137 21.81 21.98 -10.75
C GLY A 137 22.06 22.11 -12.24
N ASP A 138 21.81 23.28 -12.82
CA ASP A 138 22.81 24.11 -13.53
C ASP A 138 22.24 25.47 -13.94
#